data_AF-A0A3N5N5C3-F1
#
_entry.id   AF-A0A3N5N5C3-F1
#
_cell.length_a   1.000
_cell.length_b   1.000
_cell.length_c   1.000
_cell.angle_alpha   90.00
_cell.angle_beta   90.00
_cell.angle_gamma   90.00
#
_symmetry.space_group_name_H-M   'P 1'
#
loop_
_entity.id
_entity.type
_entity.pdbx_description
1 polymer ?
#
loop_
_entity_poly.entity_id
_entity_poly.type
_entity_poly.pdbx_seq_one_letter_code
_entity_poly.pdbx_strand_id
1 'polypeptide(L)'
;RPGDVLTHAFRPFPNAPCTVQGTIKPVVLEARKRGVLFDIGHGMGSFSFKTARAMLANGFYPDTISSDVHALCINGPAFDLVTTMSKFLCLGVPFEDVIRQSTLNAAFALKRPQLGSLKPGSVGDACILSVSQGKFDYVDVLGEHLEGDRKICCEGVVIAGKWWHPRD
;
A
#
# COMPACT_ATOMS: atom_id res chain seq x y z
N ARG A 1 13.90 -11.56 -10.18
CA ARG A 1 15.29 -11.05 -10.33
C ARG A 1 15.39 -9.74 -9.56
N PRO A 2 16.59 -9.24 -9.22
CA PRO A 2 16.73 -7.93 -8.57
C PRO A 2 15.98 -6.85 -9.34
N GLY A 3 15.15 -6.06 -8.65
CA GLY A 3 14.34 -5.00 -9.23
C GLY A 3 13.02 -5.46 -9.89
N ASP A 4 12.74 -6.76 -9.96
CA ASP A 4 11.39 -7.22 -10.33
C ASP A 4 10.42 -6.91 -9.20
N VAL A 5 9.18 -6.56 -9.55
CA VAL A 5 8.09 -6.28 -8.61
C VAL A 5 7.11 -7.43 -8.62
N LEU A 6 6.89 -8.06 -7.46
CA LEU A 6 5.81 -9.01 -7.23
C LEU A 6 4.65 -8.27 -6.55
N THR A 7 3.58 -8.03 -7.30
CA THR A 7 2.32 -7.50 -6.73
C THR A 7 1.48 -8.60 -6.09
N HIS A 8 0.40 -8.21 -5.41
CA HIS A 8 -0.46 -9.11 -4.62
C HIS A 8 0.30 -9.83 -3.51
N ALA A 9 1.32 -9.15 -2.96
CA ALA A 9 2.24 -9.75 -2.02
C ALA A 9 1.53 -10.31 -0.78
N PHE A 10 0.41 -9.70 -0.36
CA PHE A 10 -0.33 -10.02 0.87
C PHE A 10 -1.68 -10.72 0.58
N ARG A 11 -1.74 -11.45 -0.54
CA ARG A 11 -2.94 -12.20 -0.95
C ARG A 11 -3.28 -13.37 -0.03
N PRO A 12 -4.57 -13.76 0.05
CA PRO A 12 -4.99 -14.94 0.80
C PRO A 12 -4.64 -16.26 0.09
N PHE A 13 -4.99 -17.37 0.75
CA PHE A 13 -5.00 -18.72 0.17
C PHE A 13 -5.79 -18.74 -1.17
N PRO A 14 -5.41 -19.56 -2.17
CA PRO A 14 -4.43 -20.66 -2.15
C PRO A 14 -2.96 -20.27 -2.23
N ASN A 15 -2.63 -19.03 -2.61
CA ASN A 15 -1.25 -18.63 -2.86
C ASN A 15 -0.73 -17.59 -1.87
N ALA A 16 -1.12 -17.73 -0.60
CA ALA A 16 -0.63 -16.85 0.46
C ALA A 16 0.91 -16.93 0.59
N PRO A 17 1.60 -15.81 0.89
CA PRO A 17 3.04 -15.76 1.10
C PRO A 17 3.48 -16.43 2.42
N CYS A 18 2.55 -16.68 3.34
CA CYS A 18 2.78 -17.32 4.63
C CYS A 18 2.17 -18.72 4.69
N THR A 19 2.62 -19.52 5.64
CA THR A 19 2.05 -20.83 5.97
C THR A 19 0.75 -20.68 6.75
N VAL A 20 0.04 -21.80 6.97
CA VAL A 20 -1.16 -21.83 7.83
C VAL A 20 -0.82 -21.42 9.27
N GLN A 21 0.41 -21.69 9.71
CA GLN A 21 0.95 -21.32 11.03
C GLN A 21 1.36 -19.84 11.10
N GLY A 22 1.23 -19.07 10.01
CA GLY A 22 1.55 -17.64 9.99
C GLY A 22 3.03 -17.32 9.81
N THR A 23 3.88 -18.30 9.54
CA THR A 23 5.30 -18.08 9.22
C THR A 23 5.48 -17.75 7.73
N ILE A 24 6.40 -16.86 7.39
CA ILE A 24 6.66 -16.53 5.98
C ILE A 24 7.27 -17.73 5.26
N LYS A 25 6.80 -18.03 4.04
CA LYS A 25 7.35 -19.14 3.24
C LYS A 25 8.81 -18.84 2.88
N PRO A 26 9.73 -19.82 2.96
CA PRO A 26 11.15 -19.61 2.63
C PRO A 26 11.38 -18.98 1.25
N VAL A 27 10.62 -19.40 0.24
CA VAL A 27 10.75 -18.86 -1.14
C VAL A 27 10.48 -17.35 -1.22
N VAL A 28 9.62 -16.81 -0.36
CA VAL A 28 9.30 -15.37 -0.29
C VAL A 28 10.48 -14.61 0.31
N LEU A 29 11.06 -15.13 1.39
CA LEU A 29 12.27 -14.57 2.01
C LEU A 29 13.46 -14.60 1.04
N GLU A 30 13.67 -15.72 0.35
CA GLU A 30 14.73 -15.84 -0.64
C GLU A 30 14.51 -14.93 -1.86
N ALA A 31 13.27 -14.69 -2.28
CA ALA A 31 12.97 -13.69 -3.31
C ALA A 31 13.34 -12.27 -2.85
N ARG A 32 12.98 -11.88 -1.62
CA ARG A 32 13.38 -10.58 -1.04
C ARG A 32 14.90 -10.45 -0.93
N LYS A 33 15.60 -11.47 -0.41
CA LYS A 33 17.08 -11.46 -0.32
C LYS A 33 17.76 -11.26 -1.68
N ARG A 34 17.14 -11.76 -2.76
CA ARG A 34 17.60 -11.57 -4.15
C ARG A 34 17.16 -10.24 -4.76
N GLY A 35 16.55 -9.33 -3.99
CA GLY A 35 16.16 -7.99 -4.43
C GLY A 35 14.85 -7.90 -5.19
N VAL A 36 13.95 -8.87 -5.06
CA VAL A 36 12.55 -8.73 -5.53
C VAL A 36 11.82 -7.77 -4.60
N LEU A 37 11.11 -6.80 -5.19
CA LEU A 37 10.26 -5.85 -4.49
C LEU A 37 8.85 -6.42 -4.34
N PHE A 38 8.20 -6.19 -3.21
CA PHE A 38 6.87 -6.69 -2.88
C PHE A 38 5.88 -5.55 -2.83
N ASP A 39 4.93 -5.58 -3.76
CA ASP A 39 3.87 -4.59 -3.90
C ASP A 39 2.53 -5.16 -3.43
N ILE A 40 1.70 -4.31 -2.85
CA ILE A 40 0.42 -4.75 -2.28
C ILE A 40 -0.59 -5.16 -3.34
N GLY A 41 -0.91 -4.28 -4.30
CA GLY A 41 -1.93 -4.52 -5.31
C GLY A 41 -3.23 -5.06 -4.73
N HIS A 42 -3.92 -4.27 -3.91
CA HIS A 42 -5.04 -4.75 -3.09
C HIS A 42 -6.15 -5.43 -3.92
N GLY A 43 -6.72 -4.70 -4.89
CA GLY A 43 -7.71 -5.18 -5.85
C GLY A 43 -8.95 -5.82 -5.22
N MET A 44 -9.60 -6.69 -6.00
CA MET A 44 -10.77 -7.46 -5.58
C MET A 44 -10.43 -8.85 -4.99
N GLY A 45 -9.17 -9.29 -5.06
CA GLY A 45 -8.79 -10.66 -4.69
C GLY A 45 -7.43 -10.84 -4.00
N SER A 46 -6.71 -9.76 -3.72
CA SER A 46 -5.26 -9.82 -3.52
C SER A 46 -4.74 -9.28 -2.19
N PHE A 47 -5.61 -8.85 -1.28
CA PHE A 47 -5.21 -8.43 0.06
C PHE A 47 -6.12 -9.03 1.13
N SER A 48 -5.52 -9.63 2.16
CA SER A 48 -6.26 -10.07 3.36
C SER A 48 -5.59 -9.58 4.64
N PHE A 49 -6.38 -9.16 5.61
CA PHE A 49 -5.89 -8.70 6.91
C PHE A 49 -5.16 -9.82 7.66
N LYS A 50 -5.67 -11.05 7.60
CA LYS A 50 -4.99 -12.23 8.17
C LYS A 50 -3.57 -12.39 7.64
N THR A 51 -3.38 -12.32 6.32
CA THR A 51 -2.04 -12.42 5.72
C THR A 51 -1.19 -11.22 6.08
N ALA A 52 -1.75 -10.01 6.01
CA ALA A 52 -1.03 -8.78 6.36
C ALA A 52 -0.50 -8.82 7.80
N ARG A 53 -1.33 -9.18 8.79
CA ARG A 53 -0.88 -9.33 10.19
C ARG A 53 0.23 -10.37 10.33
N ALA A 54 0.12 -11.52 9.66
CA ALA A 54 1.16 -12.55 9.71
C ALA A 54 2.50 -12.06 9.12
N MET A 55 2.46 -11.39 7.96
CA MET A 55 3.65 -10.84 7.31
C MET A 55 4.31 -9.74 8.17
N LEU A 56 3.51 -8.79 8.68
CA LEU A 56 3.99 -7.70 9.52
C LEU A 56 4.56 -8.18 10.86
N ALA A 57 3.90 -9.15 11.52
CA ALA A 57 4.38 -9.73 12.77
C ALA A 57 5.74 -10.44 12.62
N ASN A 58 6.10 -10.87 11.40
CA ASN A 58 7.39 -11.46 11.06
C ASN A 58 8.38 -10.41 10.50
N GLY A 59 8.09 -9.12 10.62
CA GLY A 59 8.96 -8.03 10.14
C GLY A 59 9.01 -7.88 8.62
N PHE A 60 8.05 -8.46 7.88
CA PHE A 60 7.99 -8.34 6.43
C PHE A 60 6.98 -7.27 6.02
N TYR A 61 7.49 -6.06 5.86
CA TYR A 61 6.73 -4.91 5.34
C TYR A 61 6.74 -4.92 3.81
N PRO A 62 5.69 -4.44 3.13
CA PRO A 62 5.73 -4.26 1.68
C PRO A 62 6.77 -3.21 1.29
N ASP A 63 7.34 -3.35 0.11
CA ASP A 63 8.21 -2.32 -0.47
C ASP A 63 7.36 -1.16 -1.00
N THR A 64 6.20 -1.45 -1.58
CA THR A 64 5.24 -0.45 -2.07
C THR A 64 3.81 -0.78 -1.67
N ILE A 65 3.02 0.26 -1.38
CA ILE A 65 1.57 0.15 -1.18
C ILE A 65 0.88 0.66 -2.45
N SER A 66 0.17 -0.23 -3.13
CA SER A 66 -0.67 0.07 -4.30
C SER A 66 -2.07 -0.53 -4.12
N SER A 67 -3.05 0.02 -4.86
CA SER A 67 -4.46 -0.33 -4.66
C SER A 67 -5.01 -1.35 -5.64
N ASP A 68 -4.41 -1.51 -6.83
CA ASP A 68 -4.98 -2.29 -7.94
C ASP A 68 -6.47 -1.96 -8.17
N VAL A 69 -6.82 -0.67 -8.17
CA VAL A 69 -8.22 -0.25 -8.32
C VAL A 69 -8.67 -0.38 -9.76
N HIS A 70 -9.80 -1.06 -9.94
CA HIS A 70 -10.51 -1.22 -11.21
C HIS A 70 -12.03 -1.30 -10.96
N ALA A 71 -12.82 -1.44 -12.03
CA ALA A 71 -14.28 -1.36 -12.01
C ALA A 71 -14.96 -2.32 -11.00
N LEU A 72 -14.31 -3.41 -10.61
CA LEU A 72 -14.89 -4.38 -9.68
C LEU A 72 -14.64 -4.01 -8.21
N CYS A 73 -13.66 -3.16 -7.91
CA CYS A 73 -13.25 -2.86 -6.52
C CYS A 73 -13.21 -1.37 -6.17
N ILE A 74 -13.59 -0.49 -7.11
CA ILE A 74 -13.69 0.96 -6.87
C ILE A 74 -14.75 1.31 -5.81
N ASN A 75 -15.77 0.46 -5.66
CA ASN A 75 -16.78 0.56 -4.60
C ASN A 75 -16.46 -0.36 -3.41
N GLY A 76 -15.21 -0.82 -3.30
CA GLY A 76 -14.74 -1.73 -2.28
C GLY A 76 -14.41 -3.13 -2.83
N PRO A 77 -13.44 -3.83 -2.21
CA PRO A 77 -12.82 -3.51 -0.93
C PRO A 77 -11.61 -2.57 -1.02
N ALA A 78 -11.06 -2.32 -2.22
CA ALA A 78 -9.89 -1.45 -2.38
C ALA A 78 -10.23 0.04 -2.28
N PHE A 79 -11.35 0.47 -2.88
CA PHE A 79 -11.82 1.85 -3.01
C PHE A 79 -10.83 2.77 -3.74
N ASP A 80 -9.74 3.13 -3.07
CA ASP A 80 -8.70 4.04 -3.54
C ASP A 80 -7.36 3.76 -2.84
N LEU A 81 -6.32 4.51 -3.23
CA LEU A 81 -4.99 4.35 -2.65
C LEU A 81 -4.95 4.76 -1.16
N VAL A 82 -5.60 5.87 -0.79
CA VAL A 82 -5.54 6.37 0.60
C VAL A 82 -6.29 5.45 1.58
N THR A 83 -7.32 4.74 1.12
CA THR A 83 -7.99 3.68 1.87
C THR A 83 -7.06 2.50 2.08
N THR A 84 -6.33 2.08 1.04
CA THR A 84 -5.32 1.02 1.15
C THR A 84 -4.21 1.41 2.12
N MET A 85 -3.70 2.65 2.03
CA MET A 85 -2.71 3.20 2.97
C MET A 85 -3.25 3.22 4.41
N SER A 86 -4.53 3.57 4.60
CA SER A 86 -5.17 3.61 5.92
C SER A 86 -5.25 2.23 6.57
N LYS A 87 -5.48 1.16 5.77
CA LYS A 87 -5.42 -0.22 6.27
C LYS A 87 -4.05 -0.53 6.87
N PHE A 88 -2.96 -0.17 6.18
CA PHE A 88 -1.60 -0.39 6.71
C PHE A 88 -1.29 0.47 7.94
N LEU A 89 -1.74 1.72 7.96
CA LEU A 89 -1.61 2.57 9.15
C LEU A 89 -2.32 1.96 10.36
N CYS A 90 -3.54 1.44 10.17
CA CYS A 90 -4.32 0.79 11.24
C CYS A 90 -3.75 -0.58 11.64
N LEU A 91 -3.02 -1.25 10.73
CA LEU A 91 -2.27 -2.47 11.02
C LEU A 91 -0.93 -2.21 11.74
N GLY A 92 -0.62 -0.96 12.08
CA GLY A 92 0.56 -0.59 12.87
C GLY A 92 1.81 -0.28 12.06
N VAL A 93 1.71 -0.13 10.73
CA VAL A 93 2.83 0.41 9.94
C VAL A 93 3.02 1.90 10.29
N PRO A 94 4.26 2.35 10.58
CA PRO A 94 4.53 3.77 10.84
C PRO A 94 4.04 4.65 9.71
N PHE A 95 3.44 5.80 10.03
CA PHE A 95 2.87 6.70 9.02
C PHE A 95 3.91 7.15 7.98
N GLU A 96 5.13 7.44 8.40
CA GLU A 96 6.24 7.78 7.49
C GLU A 96 6.58 6.67 6.50
N ASP A 97 6.47 5.40 6.93
CA ASP A 97 6.70 4.24 6.07
C ASP A 97 5.55 4.08 5.09
N VAL A 98 4.30 4.28 5.52
CA VAL A 98 3.13 4.30 4.62
C VAL A 98 3.29 5.35 3.53
N ILE A 99 3.70 6.58 3.88
CA ILE A 99 3.98 7.64 2.89
C ILE A 99 5.13 7.23 1.97
N ARG A 100 6.25 6.72 2.51
CA ARG A 100 7.43 6.32 1.73
C ARG A 100 7.11 5.18 0.76
N GLN A 101 6.33 4.18 1.18
CA GLN A 101 5.88 3.04 0.39
C GLN A 101 4.94 3.45 -0.76
N SER A 102 4.20 4.55 -0.62
CA SER A 102 3.30 5.07 -1.66
C SER A 102 3.90 6.24 -2.47
N THR A 103 5.15 6.65 -2.20
CA THR A 103 5.81 7.76 -2.91
C THR A 103 7.19 7.35 -3.41
N LEU A 104 8.24 7.57 -2.62
CA LEU A 104 9.64 7.34 -2.97
C LEU A 104 9.90 5.91 -3.43
N ASN A 105 9.36 4.91 -2.73
CA ASN A 105 9.60 3.51 -3.07
C ASN A 105 8.90 3.13 -4.38
N ALA A 106 7.69 3.64 -4.62
CA ALA A 106 6.97 3.41 -5.88
C ALA A 106 7.70 4.05 -7.06
N ALA A 107 8.20 5.28 -6.90
CA ALA A 107 9.02 5.96 -7.89
C ALA A 107 10.31 5.18 -8.19
N PHE A 108 10.97 4.64 -7.17
CA PHE A 108 12.16 3.79 -7.31
C PHE A 108 11.83 2.49 -8.07
N ALA A 109 10.78 1.78 -7.68
CA ALA A 109 10.35 0.54 -8.33
C ALA A 109 10.03 0.73 -9.82
N LEU A 110 9.45 1.89 -10.17
CA LEU A 110 9.14 2.28 -11.55
C LEU A 110 10.33 2.87 -12.31
N LYS A 111 11.50 3.01 -11.69
CA LYS A 111 12.69 3.67 -12.27
C LYS A 111 12.41 5.11 -12.71
N ARG A 112 11.67 5.85 -11.88
CA ARG A 112 11.28 7.25 -12.10
C ARG A 112 11.86 8.14 -10.98
N PRO A 113 13.20 8.30 -10.90
CA PRO A 113 13.86 8.99 -9.79
C PRO A 113 13.49 10.47 -9.64
N GLN A 114 12.87 11.07 -10.65
CA GLN A 114 12.35 12.44 -10.62
C GLN A 114 11.01 12.60 -9.86
N LEU A 115 10.36 11.48 -9.49
CA LEU A 115 9.07 11.46 -8.78
C LEU A 115 9.25 11.05 -7.31
N GLY A 116 8.17 11.22 -6.52
CA GLY A 116 8.09 10.68 -5.16
C GLY A 116 8.91 11.42 -4.10
N SER A 117 9.42 12.62 -4.41
CA SER A 117 10.18 13.45 -3.48
C SER A 117 9.92 14.93 -3.68
N LEU A 118 9.90 15.71 -2.59
CA LEU A 118 9.76 17.17 -2.58
C LEU A 118 11.11 17.92 -2.61
N LYS A 119 12.20 17.24 -3.01
CA LYS A 119 13.53 17.87 -3.12
C LYS A 119 13.57 18.87 -4.29
N PRO A 120 14.37 19.94 -4.21
CA PRO A 120 14.64 20.80 -5.37
C PRO A 120 15.12 19.98 -6.57
N GLY A 121 14.53 20.23 -7.74
CA GLY A 121 14.81 19.50 -8.99
C GLY A 121 13.88 18.32 -9.27
N SER A 122 13.05 17.89 -8.32
CA SER A 122 11.95 16.95 -8.59
C SER A 122 10.84 17.57 -9.45
N VAL A 123 9.98 16.72 -10.01
CA VAL A 123 8.72 17.19 -10.61
C VAL A 123 7.87 17.87 -9.53
N GLY A 124 7.18 18.96 -9.89
CA GLY A 124 6.30 19.73 -8.99
C GLY A 124 4.99 19.02 -8.65
N ASP A 125 5.04 17.74 -8.29
CA ASP A 125 3.89 16.93 -7.90
C ASP A 125 3.81 16.83 -6.37
N ALA A 126 2.63 17.03 -5.80
CA ALA A 126 2.40 16.92 -4.36
C ALA A 126 0.96 16.50 -4.06
N CYS A 127 0.76 15.81 -2.94
CA CYS A 127 -0.56 15.54 -2.37
C CYS A 127 -0.64 16.16 -0.97
N ILE A 128 -1.75 16.82 -0.68
CA ILE A 128 -2.06 17.32 0.66
C ILE A 128 -2.96 16.27 1.29
N LEU A 129 -2.48 15.67 2.38
CA LEU A 129 -3.18 14.61 3.09
C LEU A 129 -3.54 15.06 4.50
N SER A 130 -4.71 14.65 4.98
CA SER A 130 -5.10 14.73 6.38
C SER A 130 -5.20 13.32 6.97
N VAL A 131 -5.05 13.20 8.30
CA VAL A 131 -5.28 11.95 9.03
C VAL A 131 -6.39 12.18 10.04
N SER A 132 -7.59 11.71 9.72
CA SER A 132 -8.75 11.79 10.60
C SER A 132 -8.67 10.72 11.68
N GLN A 133 -9.00 11.09 12.92
CA GLN A 133 -9.18 10.17 14.04
C GLN A 133 -10.67 9.81 14.17
N GLY A 134 -10.99 8.57 14.50
CA GLY A 134 -12.38 8.14 14.64
C GLY A 134 -12.53 6.63 14.61
N LYS A 135 -13.72 6.13 14.28
CA LYS A 135 -13.96 4.72 14.01
C LYS A 135 -14.28 4.56 12.53
N PHE A 136 -13.48 3.78 11.84
CA PHE A 136 -13.63 3.52 10.40
C PHE A 136 -13.60 2.03 10.16
N ASP A 137 -14.57 1.53 9.39
CA ASP A 137 -14.60 0.14 8.99
C ASP A 137 -13.83 -0.07 7.68
N TYR A 138 -12.93 -1.05 7.69
CA TYR A 138 -12.17 -1.48 6.51
C TYR A 138 -12.42 -2.95 6.26
N VAL A 139 -12.75 -3.29 5.01
CA VAL A 139 -13.01 -4.67 4.60
C VAL A 139 -11.91 -5.17 3.66
N ASP A 140 -11.51 -6.43 3.77
CA ASP A 140 -10.57 -7.08 2.85
C ASP A 140 -11.28 -7.93 1.78
N VAL A 141 -10.52 -8.62 0.94
CA VAL A 141 -11.08 -9.41 -0.17
C VAL A 141 -11.78 -10.70 0.27
N LEU A 142 -11.65 -11.08 1.54
CA LEU A 142 -12.35 -12.22 2.15
C LEU A 142 -13.58 -11.79 2.96
N GLY A 143 -13.88 -10.49 3.00
CA GLY A 143 -14.95 -9.94 3.84
C GLY A 143 -14.57 -9.83 5.31
N GLU A 144 -13.29 -9.94 5.67
CA GLU A 144 -12.85 -9.66 7.03
C GLU A 144 -12.88 -8.15 7.28
N HIS A 145 -13.44 -7.75 8.42
CA HIS A 145 -13.54 -6.35 8.84
C HIS A 145 -12.46 -5.99 9.87
N LEU A 146 -11.91 -4.79 9.72
CA LEU A 146 -10.99 -4.14 10.65
C LEU A 146 -11.60 -2.79 11.06
N GLU A 147 -12.01 -2.66 12.32
CA GLU A 147 -12.31 -1.34 12.91
C GLU A 147 -10.99 -0.60 13.15
N GLY A 148 -10.68 0.37 12.30
CA GLY A 148 -9.50 1.22 12.41
C GLY A 148 -9.81 2.54 13.13
N ASP A 149 -8.79 3.07 13.80
CA ASP A 149 -8.86 4.33 14.57
C ASP A 149 -8.52 5.58 13.75
N ARG A 150 -7.98 5.38 12.54
CA ARG A 150 -7.46 6.43 11.67
C ARG A 150 -7.87 6.25 10.22
N LYS A 151 -8.00 7.36 9.50
CA LYS A 151 -8.25 7.40 8.05
C LYS A 151 -7.42 8.50 7.40
N ILE A 152 -6.66 8.13 6.37
CA ILE A 152 -5.96 9.08 5.51
C ILE A 152 -6.93 9.60 4.46
N CYS A 153 -7.02 10.91 4.32
CA CYS A 153 -7.86 11.58 3.32
C CYS A 153 -6.99 12.43 2.41
N CYS A 154 -7.35 12.51 1.13
CA CYS A 154 -6.73 13.42 0.17
C CYS A 154 -7.49 14.74 0.14
N GLU A 155 -6.84 15.84 0.51
CA GLU A 155 -7.42 17.18 0.56
C GLU A 155 -7.14 18.00 -0.69
N GLY A 156 -6.06 17.68 -1.39
CA GLY A 156 -5.66 18.40 -2.59
C GLY A 156 -4.48 17.74 -3.28
N VAL A 157 -4.33 18.05 -4.57
CA VAL A 157 -3.26 17.52 -5.40
C VAL A 157 -2.68 18.66 -6.22
N VAL A 158 -1.37 18.64 -6.39
CA VAL A 158 -0.63 19.51 -7.29
C VAL A 158 0.05 18.61 -8.31
N ILE A 159 -0.07 18.94 -9.59
CA ILE A 159 0.60 18.26 -10.69
C ILE A 159 1.38 19.29 -11.49
N ALA A 160 2.68 19.05 -11.68
CA ALA A 160 3.60 19.93 -12.40
C ALA A 160 3.53 21.41 -11.95
N GLY A 161 3.41 21.64 -10.64
CA GLY A 161 3.34 22.96 -10.02
C GLY A 161 1.98 23.64 -10.11
N LYS A 162 0.93 22.96 -10.59
CA LYS A 162 -0.43 23.50 -10.70
C LYS A 162 -1.38 22.71 -9.83
N TRP A 163 -2.29 23.41 -9.15
CA TRP A 163 -3.36 22.76 -8.41
C TRP A 163 -4.24 21.94 -9.37
N TRP A 164 -4.51 20.70 -9.00
CA TRP A 164 -5.29 19.74 -9.78
C TRP A 164 -6.63 19.49 -9.09
N HIS A 165 -7.72 19.85 -9.78
CA HIS A 165 -9.09 19.95 -9.23
C HIS A 165 -9.18 20.88 -8.00
N PRO A 166 -9.16 22.22 -8.19
CA PRO A 166 -9.48 23.14 -7.09
C PRO A 166 -10.83 22.78 -6.50
N ARG A 167 -10.87 22.59 -5.18
CA ARG A 167 -12.14 22.76 -4.46
C ARG A 167 -12.41 24.27 -4.57
N ASP A 168 -13.50 24.62 -5.26
CA ASP A 168 -14.00 25.99 -5.28
C ASP A 168 -14.33 26.47 -3.85
#